data_AF-A0AA88MAY7-F1
#
_entry.id   AF-A0AA88MAY7-F1
#
_cell.length_a   1.000
_cell.length_b   1.000
_cell.length_c   1.000
_cell.angle_alpha   90.00
_cell.angle_beta   90.00
_cell.angle_gamma   90.00
#
_symmetry.space_group_name_H-M   'P 1'
#
loop_
_entity.id
_entity.type
_entity.pdbx_description
1 polymer ?
#
loop_
_entity_poly.entity_id
_entity_poly.type
_entity_poly.pdbx_seq_one_letter_code
_entity_poly.pdbx_strand_id
1 'polypeptide(L)'
;MFSVALLLLLAAGSCVKCEELTQPESVTVQPGQRLSITCQVSYSVGSYYTAWTRQAAGKGLDKDTDVKDSLKNKFSVQLDSSSNTVTLNGQNVQPEDTAVYYCARRPHNDTNRQWS
;
A
#
# COMPACT_ATOMS: atom_id res chain seq x y z
N MET A 1 15.61 14.04 44.89
CA MET A 1 14.19 13.99 44.47
C MET A 1 14.10 14.67 43.12
N PHE A 2 14.07 13.91 42.02
CA PHE A 2 13.89 14.51 40.70
C PHE A 2 12.47 15.07 40.62
N SER A 3 12.34 16.37 40.35
CA SER A 3 11.04 17.05 40.31
C SER A 3 10.12 16.32 39.34
N VAL A 4 8.89 16.02 39.76
CA VAL A 4 7.87 15.39 38.89
C VAL A 4 7.67 16.22 37.60
N ALA A 5 7.88 17.53 37.68
CA ALA A 5 7.89 18.43 36.52
C ALA A 5 9.01 18.10 35.52
N LEU A 6 10.21 17.71 35.98
CA LEU A 6 11.34 17.33 35.13
C LEU A 6 11.09 16.00 34.41
N LEU A 7 10.42 15.06 35.07
CA LEU A 7 9.98 13.79 34.47
C LEU A 7 8.88 14.01 33.42
N LEU A 8 7.93 14.93 33.65
CA LEU A 8 6.87 15.28 32.70
C LEU A 8 7.42 16.02 31.46
N LEU A 9 8.44 16.87 31.62
CA LEU A 9 9.09 17.58 30.51
C LEU A 9 9.88 16.63 29.58
N LEU A 10 10.48 15.57 30.13
CA LEU A 10 11.19 14.56 29.33
C LEU A 10 10.24 13.68 28.50
N ALA A 11 8.98 13.52 28.92
CA ALA A 11 7.97 12.74 28.21
C ALA A 11 7.38 13.45 26.97
N ALA A 12 7.61 14.76 26.83
CA ALA A 12 7.14 15.55 25.69
C ALA A 12 8.08 15.52 24.46
N GLY A 13 9.17 14.74 24.52
CA GLY A 13 10.36 14.94 23.70
C GLY A 13 10.59 14.01 22.51
N SER A 14 9.63 13.18 22.09
CA SER A 14 9.77 12.39 20.86
C SER A 14 8.62 12.67 19.90
N CYS A 15 8.83 13.58 18.96
CA CYS A 15 7.97 13.73 17.79
C CYS A 15 8.18 12.51 16.89
N VAL A 16 7.31 11.50 17.03
CA VAL A 16 7.26 10.38 16.08
C VAL A 16 6.49 10.85 14.85
N LYS A 17 7.15 10.84 13.69
CA LYS A 17 6.47 11.12 12.42
C LYS A 17 5.76 9.86 11.95
N CYS A 18 4.44 9.82 12.14
CA CYS A 18 3.61 8.74 11.61
C CYS A 18 3.25 9.01 10.16
N GLU A 19 3.35 7.98 9.33
CA GLU A 19 2.76 7.97 8.00
C GLU A 19 1.63 6.96 7.98
N GLU A 20 0.54 7.34 7.33
CA GLU A 20 -0.68 6.55 7.28
C GLU A 20 -0.94 6.08 5.85
N LEU A 21 -1.32 4.81 5.72
CA LEU A 21 -1.79 4.19 4.49
C LEU A 21 -3.16 3.57 4.80
N THR A 22 -4.19 4.07 4.14
CA THR A 22 -5.58 3.72 4.42
C THR A 22 -6.21 3.10 3.18
N GLN A 23 -6.71 1.88 3.32
CA GLN A 23 -7.40 1.12 2.27
C GLN A 23 -8.68 0.49 2.84
N PRO A 24 -9.64 0.07 2.01
CA PRO A 24 -10.82 -0.64 2.48
C PRO A 24 -10.46 -1.93 3.21
N GLU A 25 -11.26 -2.32 4.21
CA GLU A 25 -11.08 -3.59 4.92
C GLU A 25 -11.29 -4.80 4.01
N SER A 26 -12.29 -4.73 3.14
CA SER A 26 -12.59 -5.77 2.16
C SER A 26 -13.31 -5.21 0.94
N VAL A 27 -13.16 -5.89 -0.19
CA VAL A 27 -13.90 -5.62 -1.42
C VAL A 27 -14.35 -6.95 -2.01
N THR A 28 -15.62 -7.07 -2.37
CA THR A 28 -16.19 -8.27 -2.99
C THR A 28 -16.81 -7.91 -4.32
N VAL A 29 -16.50 -8.71 -5.33
CA VAL A 29 -16.97 -8.55 -6.70
C VAL A 29 -17.33 -9.92 -7.28
N GLN A 30 -18.21 -9.94 -8.27
CA GLN A 30 -18.57 -11.17 -8.97
C GLN A 30 -17.47 -11.58 -9.97
N PRO A 31 -17.34 -12.88 -10.30
CA PRO A 31 -16.44 -13.33 -11.35
C PRO A 31 -16.68 -12.59 -12.68
N GLY A 32 -15.59 -12.24 -13.37
CA GLY A 32 -15.60 -11.48 -14.61
C GLY A 32 -15.77 -9.97 -14.47
N GLN A 33 -16.06 -9.45 -13.27
CA GLN A 33 -16.21 -8.02 -13.05
C GLN A 33 -14.85 -7.30 -12.95
N ARG A 34 -14.91 -5.96 -12.97
CA ARG A 34 -13.76 -5.11 -12.65
C ARG A 34 -13.66 -4.95 -11.13
N LEU A 35 -12.43 -4.83 -10.65
CA LEU A 35 -12.11 -4.51 -9.26
C LEU A 35 -11.35 -3.18 -9.22
N SER A 36 -11.63 -2.36 -8.21
CA SER A 36 -10.83 -1.17 -7.93
C SER A 36 -10.65 -1.07 -6.41
N ILE A 37 -9.40 -0.99 -5.97
CA ILE A 37 -9.04 -0.81 -4.55
C ILE A 37 -8.15 0.42 -4.47
N THR A 38 -8.60 1.43 -3.71
CA THR A 38 -7.85 2.68 -3.53
C THR A 38 -7.14 2.68 -2.20
N CYS A 39 -5.86 3.06 -2.21
CA CYS A 39 -5.06 3.35 -1.03
C CYS A 39 -4.81 4.86 -0.96
N GLN A 40 -5.25 5.49 0.13
CA GLN A 40 -4.93 6.88 0.45
C GLN A 40 -3.67 6.90 1.32
N VAL A 41 -2.71 7.75 0.98
CA VAL A 41 -1.48 7.91 1.77
C VAL A 41 -1.33 9.32 2.32
N SER A 42 -0.69 9.45 3.49
CA SER A 42 -0.45 10.73 4.15
C SER A 42 0.82 11.46 3.65
N TYR A 43 1.52 10.90 2.67
CA TYR A 43 2.74 11.44 2.07
C TYR A 43 2.56 11.70 0.57
N SER A 44 3.48 12.44 -0.05
CA SER A 44 3.44 12.61 -1.51
C SER A 44 3.84 11.31 -2.21
N VAL A 45 2.93 10.75 -3.00
CA VAL A 45 3.19 9.56 -3.84
C VAL A 45 4.29 9.80 -4.88
N GLY A 46 4.65 11.06 -5.17
CA GLY A 46 5.80 11.41 -6.01
C GLY A 46 7.14 11.36 -5.28
N SER A 47 7.16 11.38 -3.94
CA SER A 47 8.38 11.34 -3.14
C SER A 47 8.79 9.92 -2.71
N TYR A 48 7.85 8.98 -2.70
CA TYR A 48 8.08 7.61 -2.27
C TYR A 48 7.32 6.63 -3.15
N TYR A 49 7.98 5.53 -3.50
CA TYR A 49 7.32 4.48 -4.26
C TYR A 49 6.30 3.76 -3.37
N THR A 50 5.12 3.51 -3.93
CA THR A 50 4.03 2.83 -3.24
C THR A 50 3.52 1.72 -4.15
N ALA A 51 3.40 0.52 -3.60
CA ALA A 51 3.12 -0.70 -4.31
C ALA A 51 1.89 -1.40 -3.74
N TRP A 52 1.32 -2.29 -4.55
CA TRP A 52 0.33 -3.27 -4.11
C TRP A 52 0.98 -4.65 -4.09
N THR A 53 0.96 -5.34 -2.95
CA THR A 53 1.38 -6.74 -2.82
C THR A 53 0.17 -7.64 -2.52
N ARG A 54 0.24 -8.90 -2.93
CA ARG A 54 -0.83 -9.88 -2.80
C ARG A 54 -0.37 -11.05 -1.92
N GLN A 55 -1.25 -11.51 -1.04
CA GLN A 55 -1.09 -12.75 -0.30
C GLN A 55 -2.26 -13.69 -0.60
N ALA A 56 -2.02 -14.67 -1.46
CA ALA A 56 -3.00 -15.72 -1.75
C ALA A 56 -3.15 -16.69 -0.57
N ALA A 57 -4.34 -17.27 -0.41
CA ALA A 57 -4.59 -18.26 0.64
C ALA A 57 -3.60 -19.44 0.56
N GLY A 58 -3.02 -19.82 1.70
CA GLY A 58 -2.02 -20.88 1.78
C GLY A 58 -0.66 -20.56 1.16
N LYS A 59 -0.43 -19.31 0.70
CA LYS A 59 0.87 -18.84 0.19
C LYS A 59 1.45 -17.76 1.09
N GLY A 60 2.78 -17.64 1.09
CA GLY A 60 3.48 -16.52 1.73
C GLY A 60 3.16 -15.18 1.04
N LEU A 61 3.50 -14.09 1.71
CA LEU A 61 3.42 -12.76 1.12
C LEU A 61 4.31 -12.71 -0.13
N ASP A 62 3.79 -12.16 -1.23
CA ASP A 62 4.61 -11.96 -2.41
C ASP A 62 5.65 -10.87 -2.11
N LYS A 63 6.92 -11.28 -2.04
CA LYS A 63 8.04 -10.37 -1.79
C LYS A 63 8.30 -9.47 -2.99
N ASP A 64 7.88 -9.90 -4.18
CA ASP A 64 7.82 -9.00 -5.32
C ASP A 64 6.66 -8.04 -5.06
N THR A 65 7.06 -6.82 -4.73
CA THR A 65 6.15 -5.72 -4.48
C THR A 65 5.70 -5.11 -5.82
N ASP A 66 6.26 -5.55 -6.94
CA ASP A 66 5.68 -5.32 -8.25
C ASP A 66 4.57 -6.33 -8.46
N VAL A 67 3.50 -5.91 -9.13
CA VAL A 67 2.52 -6.87 -9.65
C VAL A 67 3.30 -7.93 -10.44
N LYS A 68 3.32 -9.18 -9.93
CA LYS A 68 4.01 -10.29 -10.61
C LYS A 68 3.67 -10.30 -12.09
N ASP A 69 4.61 -10.70 -12.94
CA ASP A 69 4.39 -10.78 -14.39
C ASP A 69 3.11 -11.55 -14.76
N SER A 70 2.76 -12.58 -13.98
CA SER A 70 1.51 -13.35 -14.12
C SER A 70 0.23 -12.55 -13.92
N LEU A 71 0.30 -11.40 -13.23
CA LEU A 71 -0.80 -10.52 -12.88
C LEU A 71 -0.80 -9.20 -13.68
N LYS A 72 0.32 -8.82 -14.33
CA LYS A 72 0.45 -7.56 -15.10
C LYS A 72 -0.56 -7.43 -16.24
N ASN A 73 -1.00 -8.54 -16.82
CA ASN A 73 -2.01 -8.52 -17.88
C ASN A 73 -3.44 -8.27 -17.37
N LYS A 74 -3.65 -8.36 -16.06
CA LYS A 74 -4.98 -8.37 -15.43
C LYS A 74 -5.18 -7.25 -14.43
N PHE A 75 -4.11 -6.89 -13.72
CA PHE A 75 -4.08 -5.84 -12.73
C PHE A 75 -3.15 -4.72 -13.17
N SER A 76 -3.61 -3.48 -13.02
CA SER A 76 -2.82 -2.27 -13.22
C SER A 76 -2.85 -1.39 -11.98
N VAL A 77 -1.80 -0.61 -11.78
CA VAL A 77 -1.71 0.37 -10.69
C VAL A 77 -1.81 1.76 -11.28
N GLN A 78 -2.67 2.60 -10.70
CA GLN A 78 -2.83 4.00 -11.07
C GLN A 78 -2.42 4.88 -9.88
N LEU A 79 -1.59 5.88 -10.15
CA LEU A 79 -1.15 6.86 -9.17
C LEU A 79 -1.83 8.21 -9.46
N ASP A 80 -2.34 8.86 -8.42
CA ASP A 80 -2.84 10.23 -8.49
C ASP A 80 -2.12 11.09 -7.44
N SER A 81 -1.22 11.95 -7.91
CA SER A 81 -0.42 12.84 -7.07
C SER A 81 -1.19 14.06 -6.56
N SER A 82 -2.34 14.39 -7.14
CA SER A 82 -3.19 15.49 -6.68
C SER A 82 -3.93 15.12 -5.39
N SER A 83 -4.32 13.84 -5.29
CA SER A 83 -5.02 13.29 -4.13
C SER A 83 -4.14 12.41 -3.24
N ASN A 84 -2.89 12.13 -3.63
CA ASN A 84 -2.00 11.16 -2.97
C ASN A 84 -2.66 9.77 -2.82
N THR A 85 -3.22 9.26 -3.91
CA THR A 85 -3.85 7.95 -3.94
C THR A 85 -3.13 6.98 -4.88
N VAL A 86 -3.22 5.70 -4.55
CA VAL A 86 -2.68 4.58 -5.33
C VAL A 86 -3.76 3.53 -5.49
N THR A 87 -4.24 3.34 -6.70
CA THR A 87 -5.39 2.49 -7.00
C THR A 87 -4.96 1.23 -7.74
N LEU A 88 -5.29 0.07 -7.20
CA LEU A 88 -5.18 -1.21 -7.88
C LEU A 88 -6.46 -1.47 -8.68
N ASN A 89 -6.35 -1.53 -10.00
CA ASN A 89 -7.45 -1.85 -10.90
C ASN A 89 -7.27 -3.27 -11.44
N GLY A 90 -8.29 -4.12 -11.27
CA GLY A 90 -8.34 -5.46 -11.83
C GLY A 90 -9.42 -5.58 -12.92
N GLN A 91 -9.13 -6.31 -13.98
CA GLN A 91 -10.09 -6.61 -15.05
C GLN A 91 -10.40 -8.11 -15.08
N ASN A 92 -11.65 -8.47 -15.38
CA ASN A 92 -12.08 -9.87 -15.52
C ASN A 92 -11.66 -10.77 -14.33
N VAL A 93 -11.79 -10.27 -13.11
CA VAL A 93 -11.32 -10.96 -11.89
C VAL A 93 -12.02 -12.30 -11.70
N GLN A 94 -11.28 -13.32 -11.29
CA GLN A 94 -11.77 -14.69 -11.15
C GLN A 94 -11.60 -15.16 -9.70
N PRO A 95 -12.26 -16.24 -9.27
CA PRO A 95 -12.13 -16.78 -7.92
C PRO A 95 -10.67 -17.08 -7.53
N GLU A 96 -9.80 -17.42 -8.48
CA GLU A 96 -8.38 -17.70 -8.22
C GLU A 96 -7.57 -16.45 -7.87
N ASP A 97 -8.11 -15.24 -8.11
CA ASP A 97 -7.50 -13.97 -7.76
C ASP A 97 -7.81 -13.53 -6.32
N THR A 98 -8.72 -14.23 -5.62
CA THR A 98 -9.03 -13.95 -4.22
C THR A 98 -7.75 -14.06 -3.38
N ALA A 99 -7.50 -13.02 -2.58
CA ALA A 99 -6.32 -12.85 -1.76
C ALA A 99 -6.48 -11.63 -0.86
N VAL A 100 -5.56 -11.48 0.09
CA VAL A 100 -5.37 -10.20 0.78
C VAL A 100 -4.44 -9.35 -0.06
N TYR A 101 -4.85 -8.11 -0.35
CA TYR A 101 -4.05 -7.13 -1.07
C TYR A 101 -3.62 -6.03 -0.08
N TYR A 102 -2.33 -5.74 -0.03
CA TYR A 102 -1.76 -4.73 0.86
C TYR A 102 -1.14 -3.60 0.04
N CYS A 103 -1.53 -2.37 0.36
CA CYS A 103 -0.80 -1.17 -0.04
C CYS A 103 0.43 -1.01 0.84
N ALA A 104 1.60 -0.87 0.22
CA ALA A 104 2.88 -0.82 0.91
C ALA A 104 3.78 0.27 0.35
N ARG A 105 4.33 1.11 1.24
CA ARG A 105 5.38 2.07 0.90
C ARG A 105 6.73 1.36 0.77
N ARG A 106 7.52 1.71 -0.25
CA ARG A 106 8.92 1.25 -0.38
C ARG A 106 9.94 2.30 0.05
N PRO A 107 11.11 1.86 0.54
CA PRO A 107 12.25 2.75 0.76
C PRO A 107 12.79 3.34 -0.55
N HIS A 108 13.33 4.56 -0.48
CA HIS A 108 13.83 5.34 -1.63
C HIS A 108 15.01 4.70 -2.38
N ASN A 109 15.70 3.69 -1.84
CA ASN A 109 16.87 3.07 -2.50
C ASN A 109 16.52 2.11 -3.65
N ASP A 110 15.24 1.83 -3.91
CA ASP A 110 14.77 0.98 -5.01
C ASP A 110 14.43 1.79 -6.28
N THR A 111 15.30 2.73 -6.68
CA THR A 111 15.10 3.68 -7.79
C THR A 111 15.05 3.07 -9.20
N ASN A 112 15.14 1.75 -9.36
CA ASN A 112 15.33 1.14 -10.69
C ASN A 112 14.11 0.42 -11.30
N ARG A 113 12.88 0.63 -10.81
CA ARG A 113 11.66 0.11 -11.47
C ARG A 113 10.54 1.14 -11.58
N GLN A 114 10.91 2.33 -12.04
CA GLN A 114 9.95 3.30 -12.55
C GLN A 114 9.32 2.69 -13.81
N TRP A 115 8.07 2.22 -13.69
CA TRP A 115 7.40 1.54 -14.80
C TRP A 115 6.84 2.55 -15.80
N SER A 116 7.18 2.32 -17.07
CA SER A 116 6.48 2.76 -18.27
C SER A 116 5.38 1.76 -18.61
#